data_AF-P0DQO0-F1
#
_entry.id   AF-P0DQO0-F1
#
_cell.length_a   1.000
_cell.length_b   1.000
_cell.length_c   1.000
_cell.angle_alpha   90.00
_cell.angle_beta   90.00
_cell.angle_gamma   90.00
#
_symmetry.space_group_name_H-M   'P 1'
#
loop_
_entity.id
_entity.type
_entity.pdbx_description
1 polymer ?
#
loop_
_entity_poly.entity_id
_entity_poly.type
_entity_poly.pdbx_seq_one_letter_code
_entity_poly.pdbx_strand_id
1 'polypeptide(L)' 'GGCRYFLGGCSEHSDCCEHLRCKMGLNYCAWDGTF' A
#
# COMPACT_ATOMS: atom_id res chain seq x y z
N GLY A 1 13.59 -4.88 -3.60
CA GLY A 1 12.28 -4.87 -4.26
C GLY A 1 11.71 -3.48 -4.11
N GLY A 2 11.07 -2.94 -5.15
CA GLY A 2 10.43 -1.62 -5.06
C GLY A 2 9.11 -1.66 -4.29
N CYS A 3 8.68 -0.50 -3.81
CA CYS A 3 7.36 -0.33 -3.22
C CYS A 3 6.26 -0.42 -4.29
N ARG A 4 5.01 -0.60 -3.83
CA ARG A 4 3.82 -0.78 -4.63
C ARG A 4 3.00 0.50 -4.60
N TYR A 5 2.63 0.97 -5.79
CA TYR A 5 1.77 2.13 -5.97
C TYR A 5 0.31 1.81 -5.69
N PHE A 6 -0.57 2.79 -5.85
CA PHE A 6 -2.01 2.66 -5.62
C PHE A 6 -2.60 1.46 -6.38
N LEU A 7 -3.44 0.68 -5.70
CA LEU A 7 -4.00 -0.61 -6.14
C LEU A 7 -2.98 -1.72 -6.44
N GLY A 8 -1.70 -1.50 -6.15
CA GLY A 8 -0.68 -2.55 -6.18
C GLY A 8 -0.92 -3.57 -5.06
N GLY A 9 -0.76 -4.86 -5.38
CA GLY A 9 -0.93 -5.93 -4.40
C GLY A 9 0.10 -5.88 -3.28
N CYS A 10 -0.32 -6.15 -2.04
CA CYS A 10 0.51 -6.09 -0.84
C CYS A 10 0.08 -7.15 0.19
N SER A 11 1.02 -7.54 1.05
CA SER A 11 0.81 -8.39 2.22
C SER A 11 1.05 -7.63 3.52
N GLU A 12 1.83 -6.56 3.47
CA GLU A 12 2.15 -5.70 4.61
C GLU A 12 2.18 -4.22 4.22
N HIS A 13 2.10 -3.32 5.21
CA HIS A 13 2.08 -1.88 4.95
C HIS A 13 3.37 -1.38 4.29
N SER A 14 4.53 -1.99 4.61
CA SER A 14 5.84 -1.68 4.04
C SER A 14 5.97 -2.03 2.56
N ASP A 15 5.07 -2.84 2.00
CA ASP A 15 5.04 -3.08 0.56
C ASP A 15 4.65 -1.82 -0.22
N CYS A 16 3.91 -0.91 0.39
CA CYS A 16 3.32 0.25 -0.29
C CYS A 16 4.28 1.45 -0.28
N CYS A 17 4.18 2.29 -1.31
CA CYS A 17 4.97 3.52 -1.39
C CYS A 17 4.50 4.57 -0.37
N GLU A 18 5.22 5.69 -0.28
CA GLU A 18 4.84 6.81 0.59
C GLU A 18 3.37 7.23 0.35
N HIS A 19 2.69 7.62 1.44
CA HIS A 19 1.25 7.92 1.50
C HIS A 19 0.32 6.76 1.14
N LEU A 20 0.84 5.54 1.03
CA LEU A 20 0.06 4.34 0.80
C LEU A 20 0.25 3.35 1.94
N ARG A 21 -0.83 2.64 2.27
CA ARG A 21 -0.81 1.50 3.17
C ARG A 21 -1.61 0.34 2.60
N CYS A 22 -1.18 -0.87 2.93
CA CYS A 22 -1.92 -2.06 2.57
C CYS A 22 -3.29 -2.11 3.26
N LYS A 23 -4.37 -2.22 2.48
CA LYS A 23 -5.73 -2.50 2.96
C LYS A 23 -5.84 -3.99 3.29
N MET A 24 -5.47 -4.33 4.52
CA MET A 24 -5.56 -5.70 5.05
C MET A 24 -6.99 -6.25 4.86
N GLY A 25 -7.10 -7.43 4.25
CA GLY A 25 -8.38 -8.06 3.87
C GLY A 25 -8.72 -7.92 2.38
N LEU A 26 -8.24 -6.87 1.71
CA LEU A 26 -8.34 -6.70 0.25
C LEU A 26 -6.97 -6.77 -0.44
N ASN A 27 -5.87 -6.72 0.33
CA ASN A 27 -4.49 -6.95 -0.09
C ASN A 27 -4.01 -6.03 -1.23
N TYR A 28 -4.38 -4.74 -1.16
CA TYR A 28 -3.89 -3.71 -2.08
C TYR A 28 -3.48 -2.42 -1.36
N CYS A 29 -2.55 -1.67 -1.96
CA CYS A 29 -2.11 -0.38 -1.45
C CYS A 29 -3.13 0.72 -1.72
N ALA A 30 -3.63 1.34 -0.66
CA ALA A 30 -4.58 2.45 -0.70
C ALA A 30 -3.97 3.69 -0.05
N TRP A 31 -4.45 4.87 -0.43
CA TRP A 31 -4.06 6.12 0.23
C TRP A 31 -4.33 6.05 1.72
N ASP A 32 -3.32 6.37 2.53
CA ASP A 32 -3.37 6.25 3.98
C ASP A 32 -3.89 7.52 4.69
N GLY A 33 -4.18 8.57 3.92
CA GLY A 33 -4.67 9.85 4.44
C GLY A 33 -3.61 10.92 4.63
N THR A 34 -2.33 10.62 4.35
CA THR A 34 -1.21 11.57 4.49
C THR A 34 -0.85 12.23 3.15
N PHE A 35 -0.21 13.41 3.21
CA PHE A 35 0.20 14.22 2.06
C PHE A 35 1.71 14.36 1.97
#